data_AF-A0AAV1QTZ9-F1
#
_entry.id   AF-A0AAV1QTZ9-F1
#
_cell.length_a   1.000
_cell.length_b   1.000
_cell.length_c   1.000
_cell.angle_alpha   90.00
_cell.angle_beta   90.00
_cell.angle_gamma   90.00
#
_symmetry.space_group_name_H-M   'P 1'
#
loop_
_entity.id
_entity.type
_entity.pdbx_description
1 polymer ?
#
loop_
_entity_poly.entity_id
_entity_poly.type
_entity_poly.pdbx_seq_one_letter_code
_entity_poly.pdbx_strand_id
1 'polypeptide(L)'
;MDPPPSLSNVFHDLSDTIKKFLASNAVSDFIHMISDLIKKILASDAVVSVVKWCKKEKTLLTVVAVAIIGLLMLCCCCKCLTKKTRISGKTMKAPGQDFRMLRNDFEASPSAYFRNLRSK
;
A
#
# COMPACT_ATOMS: atom_id res chain seq x y z
N MET A 1 -8.87 -67.31 13.25
CA MET A 1 -9.20 -65.90 13.00
C MET A 1 -7.94 -65.24 12.51
N ASP A 2 -7.94 -64.71 11.29
CA ASP A 2 -6.79 -63.96 10.78
C ASP A 2 -6.69 -62.61 11.49
N PRO A 3 -5.45 -62.12 11.76
CA PRO A 3 -5.25 -60.86 12.42
C PRO A 3 -5.81 -59.72 11.56
N PRO A 4 -6.44 -58.69 12.18
CA PRO A 4 -7.01 -57.58 11.43
C PRO A 4 -5.90 -56.88 10.63
N PRO A 5 -6.20 -56.46 9.37
CA PRO A 5 -5.22 -55.79 8.54
C PRO A 5 -4.72 -54.54 9.25
N SER A 6 -3.39 -54.40 9.32
CA SER A 6 -2.77 -53.24 9.95
C SER A 6 -3.12 -51.98 9.17
N LEU A 7 -3.26 -50.86 9.90
CA LEU A 7 -3.66 -49.57 9.36
C LEU A 7 -2.73 -49.12 8.21
N SER A 8 -1.44 -49.44 8.28
CA SER A 8 -0.46 -49.19 7.21
C SER A 8 -0.87 -49.83 5.87
N ASN A 9 -1.32 -51.08 5.90
CA ASN A 9 -1.69 -51.81 4.68
C ASN A 9 -2.93 -51.19 4.01
N VAL A 10 -3.87 -50.68 4.80
CA VAL A 10 -5.05 -49.98 4.30
C VAL A 10 -4.67 -48.67 3.61
N PHE A 11 -3.74 -47.90 4.20
CA PHE A 11 -3.24 -46.66 3.58
C PHE A 11 -2.48 -46.93 2.28
N HIS A 12 -1.66 -47.99 2.26
CA HIS A 12 -0.95 -48.39 1.05
C HIS A 12 -1.91 -48.80 -0.08
N ASP A 13 -2.93 -49.61 0.22
CA ASP A 13 -3.91 -50.08 -0.76
C ASP A 13 -4.79 -48.94 -1.31
N LEU A 14 -5.18 -48.01 -0.44
CA LEU A 14 -5.90 -46.79 -0.85
C LEU A 14 -5.04 -45.92 -1.78
N SER A 15 -3.77 -45.73 -1.45
CA SER A 15 -2.82 -44.95 -2.26
C SER A 15 -2.63 -45.56 -3.64
N ASP A 16 -2.45 -46.88 -3.71
CA ASP A 16 -2.30 -47.58 -4.99
C ASP A 16 -3.57 -47.54 -5.83
N THR A 17 -4.74 -47.62 -5.20
CA THR A 17 -6.03 -47.47 -5.89
C THR A 17 -6.19 -46.07 -6.47
N ILE A 18 -5.84 -45.02 -5.71
CA ILE A 18 -5.85 -43.63 -6.19
C ILE A 18 -4.88 -43.46 -7.36
N LYS A 19 -3.66 -44.02 -7.26
CA LYS A 19 -2.69 -43.96 -8.37
C LYS A 19 -3.20 -44.65 -9.63
N LYS A 20 -3.81 -45.84 -9.51
CA LYS A 20 -4.40 -46.56 -10.65
C LYS A 20 -5.55 -45.78 -11.28
N PHE A 21 -6.37 -45.11 -10.46
CA PHE A 21 -7.44 -44.25 -10.94
C PHE A 21 -6.88 -43.05 -11.71
N LEU A 22 -5.87 -42.36 -11.17
CA LEU A 22 -5.22 -41.23 -11.83
C LEU A 22 -4.44 -41.63 -13.10
N ALA A 23 -3.86 -42.83 -13.13
CA ALA A 23 -3.19 -43.40 -14.29
C ALA A 23 -4.18 -43.98 -15.32
N SER A 24 -5.48 -43.99 -15.03
CA SER A 24 -6.47 -44.46 -15.98
C SER A 24 -6.57 -43.47 -17.14
N ASN A 25 -6.60 -44.01 -18.36
CA ASN A 25 -6.80 -43.21 -19.56
C ASN A 25 -8.09 -42.39 -19.49
N ALA A 26 -9.11 -42.88 -18.77
CA ALA A 26 -10.36 -42.16 -18.55
C ALA A 26 -10.19 -40.82 -17.82
N VAL A 27 -9.32 -40.76 -16.79
CA VAL A 27 -9.04 -39.50 -16.09
C VAL A 27 -8.26 -38.55 -16.99
N SER A 28 -7.29 -39.06 -17.76
CA SER A 28 -6.55 -38.27 -18.74
C SER A 28 -7.46 -37.69 -19.82
N ASP A 29 -8.36 -38.51 -20.38
CA ASP A 29 -9.33 -38.10 -21.40
C ASP A 29 -10.29 -37.04 -20.87
N PHE A 30 -10.73 -37.18 -19.61
CA PHE A 30 -11.53 -36.17 -18.94
C PHE A 30 -10.77 -34.85 -18.77
N ILE A 31 -9.50 -34.90 -18.36
CA ILE A 31 -8.64 -33.71 -18.27
C ILE A 31 -8.49 -33.03 -19.63
N HIS A 32 -8.27 -33.80 -20.70
CA HIS A 32 -8.17 -33.26 -22.06
C HIS A 32 -9.49 -32.63 -22.52
N MET A 33 -10.64 -33.28 -22.26
CA MET A 33 -11.96 -32.74 -22.58
C MET A 33 -12.23 -31.40 -21.86
N ILE A 34 -11.89 -31.32 -20.58
CA ILE A 34 -12.02 -30.08 -19.79
C ILE A 34 -11.07 -29.00 -20.33
N SER A 35 -9.84 -29.36 -20.68
CA SER A 35 -8.87 -28.43 -21.28
C SER A 35 -9.39 -27.84 -22.59
N ASP A 36 -9.96 -28.66 -23.47
CA ASP A 36 -10.52 -28.21 -24.74
C ASP A 36 -11.76 -27.34 -24.55
N LEU A 37 -12.61 -27.65 -23.57
CA LEU A 37 -13.75 -26.82 -23.22
C LEU A 37 -13.29 -25.45 -22.70
N ILE A 38 -12.27 -25.40 -21.84
CA ILE A 38 -11.68 -24.15 -21.34
C ILE A 38 -11.11 -23.32 -22.50
N LYS A 39 -10.38 -23.94 -23.42
CA LYS A 39 -9.85 -23.24 -24.60
C LYS A 39 -10.96 -22.66 -25.47
N LYS A 40 -12.04 -23.40 -25.71
CA LYS A 40 -13.21 -22.92 -26.47
C LYS A 40 -13.90 -21.74 -25.78
N ILE A 41 -14.07 -21.81 -24.46
CA ILE A 41 -14.62 -20.71 -23.66
C ILE A 41 -13.70 -19.49 -23.74
N LEU A 42 -12.38 -19.67 -23.64
CA LEU A 42 -11.41 -18.58 -23.69
C LEU A 42 -11.24 -17.97 -25.09
N ALA A 43 -11.44 -18.77 -26.15
CA ALA A 43 -11.44 -18.33 -27.53
C ALA A 43 -12.73 -17.62 -27.95
N SER A 44 -13.77 -17.67 -27.12
CA SER A 44 -15.01 -16.91 -27.35
C SER A 44 -14.77 -15.42 -27.12
N ASP A 45 -15.03 -14.62 -28.15
CA ASP A 45 -14.91 -13.15 -28.10
C ASP A 45 -15.70 -12.53 -26.94
N ALA A 46 -16.83 -13.15 -26.56
CA ALA A 46 -17.64 -12.73 -25.42
C ALA A 46 -16.87 -12.83 -24.11
N VAL A 47 -16.17 -13.94 -23.85
CA VAL A 47 -15.40 -14.13 -22.60
C VAL A 47 -14.17 -13.24 -22.59
N VAL A 48 -13.50 -13.08 -23.73
CA VAL A 48 -12.39 -12.13 -23.87
C VAL A 48 -12.86 -10.71 -23.56
N SER A 49 -14.04 -10.32 -24.02
CA SER A 49 -14.63 -9.01 -23.72
C SER A 49 -14.96 -8.83 -22.23
N VAL A 50 -15.49 -9.86 -21.56
CA VAL A 50 -15.79 -9.85 -20.11
C VAL A 50 -14.49 -9.77 -19.29
N VAL A 51 -13.46 -10.52 -19.67
CA VAL A 51 -12.15 -10.46 -19.00
C VAL A 51 -11.50 -9.08 -19.19
N LYS A 52 -11.56 -8.52 -20.41
CA LYS A 52 -11.09 -7.14 -20.67
C LYS A 52 -11.90 -6.11 -19.89
N TRP A 53 -13.22 -6.26 -19.79
CA TRP A 53 -14.10 -5.41 -18.99
C TRP A 53 -13.72 -5.44 -17.51
N CYS A 54 -13.61 -6.63 -16.91
CA CYS A 54 -13.19 -6.82 -15.53
C CYS A 54 -11.81 -6.20 -15.25
N LYS A 55 -10.87 -6.31 -16.19
CA LYS A 55 -9.55 -5.68 -16.08
C LYS A 55 -9.66 -4.15 -16.15
N LYS A 56 -10.48 -3.62 -17.05
CA LYS A 56 -10.71 -2.17 -17.20
C LYS A 56 -11.32 -1.55 -15.95
N GLU A 57 -12.29 -2.21 -15.33
CA GLU A 57 -12.96 -1.74 -14.11
C GLU A 57 -12.00 -1.62 -12.91
N LYS A 58 -11.14 -2.63 -12.70
CA LYS A 58 -10.09 -2.57 -11.68
C LYS A 58 -9.10 -1.43 -11.93
N THR A 59 -8.78 -1.16 -13.21
CA THR A 59 -7.84 -0.10 -13.59
C THR A 59 -8.40 1.28 -13.25
N LEU A 60 -9.71 1.51 -13.45
CA LEU A 60 -10.37 2.77 -13.08
C LEU A 60 -10.31 3.02 -11.57
N LEU A 61 -10.56 1.98 -10.78
CA LEU A 61 -10.54 2.06 -9.32
C LEU A 61 -9.12 2.35 -8.78
N THR A 62 -8.09 1.73 -9.39
CA THR A 62 -6.68 2.02 -9.05
C THR A 62 -6.27 3.45 -9.44
N VAL A 63 -6.64 3.93 -10.63
CA VAL A 63 -6.30 5.29 -11.07
C VAL A 63 -6.96 6.34 -10.17
N VAL A 64 -8.22 6.15 -9.79
CA VAL A 64 -8.93 7.05 -8.86
C VAL A 64 -8.26 7.05 -7.48
N ALA A 65 -7.91 5.89 -6.93
CA ALA A 65 -7.22 5.80 -5.65
C ALA A 65 -5.84 6.51 -5.67
N VAL A 66 -5.05 6.31 -6.73
CA VAL A 66 -3.75 6.96 -6.91
C VAL A 66 -3.91 8.47 -7.06
N ALA A 67 -4.93 8.95 -7.78
CA ALA A 67 -5.21 10.37 -7.93
C ALA A 67 -5.60 11.02 -6.58
N ILE A 68 -6.41 10.35 -5.77
CA ILE A 68 -6.78 10.83 -4.43
C ILE A 68 -5.55 10.90 -3.52
N ILE A 69 -4.71 9.86 -3.50
CA ILE A 69 -3.48 9.83 -2.70
C ILE A 69 -2.51 10.91 -3.19
N GLY A 70 -2.32 11.06 -4.50
CA GLY A 70 -1.49 12.10 -5.08
C GLY A 70 -1.98 13.51 -4.73
N LEU A 71 -3.29 13.75 -4.78
CA LEU A 71 -3.89 15.02 -4.38
C LEU A 71 -3.75 15.28 -2.88
N LEU A 72 -3.94 14.27 -2.03
CA LEU A 72 -3.72 14.36 -0.59
C LEU A 72 -2.27 14.69 -0.27
N MET A 73 -1.32 14.00 -0.91
CA MET A 73 0.11 14.26 -0.75
C MET A 73 0.50 15.66 -1.24
N LEU A 74 -0.03 16.11 -2.38
CA LEU A 74 0.18 17.47 -2.89
C LEU A 74 -0.40 18.52 -1.94
N CYS A 75 -1.64 18.34 -1.48
CA CYS A 75 -2.30 19.24 -0.52
C CYS A 75 -1.57 19.30 0.83
N CYS A 76 -1.07 18.16 1.34
CA CYS A 76 -0.31 18.10 2.58
C CYS A 76 1.09 18.71 2.43
N CYS A 77 1.79 18.48 1.33
CA CYS A 77 3.13 19.04 1.10
C CYS A 77 3.11 20.54 0.78
N CYS A 78 2.09 21.06 0.09
CA CYS A 78 2.00 22.49 -0.24
C CYS A 78 1.64 23.38 0.97
N LYS A 79 1.01 22.84 2.02
CA LYS A 79 0.72 23.59 3.26
C LYS A 79 1.86 23.55 4.28
N CYS A 80 2.81 22.62 4.15
CA CYS A 80 3.98 22.56 5.02
C CYS A 80 5.14 23.46 4.57
N LEU A 81 5.17 23.91 3.30
CA LEU A 81 6.27 24.71 2.77
C LEU A 81 6.14 26.24 2.98
N THR A 82 5.01 26.74 3.47
CA THR A 82 4.79 28.18 3.69
C THR A 82 5.06 28.67 5.11
N LYS A 83 5.67 27.85 5.97
CA LYS A 83 6.18 28.27 7.29
C LYS A 83 7.68 28.04 7.45
N LYS A 84 8.47 28.45 6.46
CA LYS A 84 9.81 28.97 6.77
C LYS A 84 9.68 30.48 6.89
N THR A 85 9.31 30.95 8.08
CA THR A 85 9.65 32.32 8.49
C THR A 85 11.17 32.36 8.47
N ARG A 86 11.77 32.73 7.32
CA ARG A 86 13.15 33.22 7.34
C ARG A 86 13.06 34.47 8.19
N ILE A 87 13.43 34.35 9.45
CA ILE A 87 13.70 35.47 10.32
C ILE A 87 14.97 36.14 9.75
N SER A 88 14.81 36.84 8.62
CA SER A 88 15.80 37.74 8.06
C SER A 88 15.43 39.13 8.52
N GLY A 89 15.54 39.33 9.83
CA GLY A 89 15.36 40.63 10.45
C GLY A 89 16.72 41.29 10.68
N LYS A 90 16.77 42.62 10.60
CA LYS A 90 17.96 43.37 11.04
C LYS A 90 18.24 43.01 12.50
N THR A 91 19.45 42.58 12.80
CA THR A 91 19.90 42.38 14.18
C THR A 91 20.44 43.69 14.74
N MET A 92 20.33 43.88 16.04
CA MET A 92 20.87 45.05 16.74
C MET A 92 21.54 44.62 18.05
N LYS A 93 22.43 45.46 18.57
CA LYS A 93 22.99 45.25 19.91
C LYS A 93 21.87 45.44 20.94
N ALA A 94 21.79 44.54 21.91
CA ALA A 94 20.74 44.56 22.90
C ALA A 94 20.97 45.70 23.91
N PRO A 95 20.01 46.61 24.16
CA PRO A 95 20.20 47.70 25.12
C PRO A 95 20.41 47.17 26.55
N GLY A 96 21.57 47.42 27.16
CA GLY A 96 21.87 46.97 28.53
C GLY A 96 22.34 45.51 28.65
N GLN A 97 22.60 44.81 27.54
CA GLN A 97 23.16 43.46 27.51
C GLN A 97 24.21 43.30 26.39
N ASP A 98 25.20 42.44 26.58
CA ASP A 98 26.28 42.24 25.60
C ASP A 98 26.01 41.08 24.63
N PHE A 99 24.79 41.02 24.08
CA PHE A 99 24.49 40.14 22.95
C PHE A 99 23.70 40.90 21.88
N ARG A 100 23.50 40.26 20.72
CA ARG A 100 22.68 40.79 19.63
C ARG A 100 21.32 40.12 19.62
N MET A 101 20.27 40.91 19.41
CA MET A 101 18.90 40.42 19.26
C MET A 101 18.31 40.89 17.94
N LEU A 102 17.18 40.30 17.57
CA LEU A 102 16.38 40.75 16.45
C LEU A 102 15.73 42.10 16.77
N ARG A 103 15.90 43.07 15.86
CA ARG A 103 15.30 44.40 16.01
C ARG A 103 13.77 44.31 16.11
N ASN A 104 13.15 43.44 15.32
CA ASN A 104 11.70 43.26 15.33
C ASN A 104 11.18 42.78 16.68
N ASP A 105 11.90 41.89 17.37
CA ASP A 105 11.49 41.38 18.68
C ASP A 105 11.51 42.50 19.74
N PHE A 106 12.50 43.39 19.66
CA PHE A 106 12.56 44.57 20.52
C PHE A 106 11.48 45.59 20.19
N GLU A 107 11.31 45.96 18.92
CA GLU A 107 10.30 46.94 18.48
C GLU A 107 8.87 46.46 18.74
N ALA A 108 8.61 45.15 18.68
CA ALA A 108 7.30 44.57 18.99
C ALA A 108 6.91 44.77 20.46
N SER A 109 7.86 44.73 21.39
CA SER A 109 7.57 44.95 22.81
C SER A 109 8.78 45.47 23.61
N PRO A 110 9.10 46.78 23.51
CA PRO A 110 10.23 47.35 24.24
C PRO A 110 10.04 47.28 25.76
N SER A 111 8.79 47.46 26.23
CA SER A 111 8.46 47.43 27.65
C SER A 111 8.68 46.06 28.28
N ALA A 112 8.33 44.97 27.58
CA ALA A 112 8.57 43.62 28.05
C ALA A 112 10.07 43.31 28.15
N TYR A 113 10.87 43.78 27.18
CA TYR A 113 12.32 43.64 27.22
C TYR A 113 12.92 44.28 28.48
N PHE A 114 12.59 45.54 28.78
CA PHE A 114 13.10 46.22 29.97
C PHE A 114 12.55 45.67 31.28
N ARG A 115 11.30 45.18 31.31
CA ARG A 115 10.76 44.50 32.49
C ARG A 115 11.54 43.24 32.82
N ASN A 116 11.84 42.42 31.80
CA ASN A 116 12.64 41.20 31.95
C ASN A 116 14.09 41.49 32.33
N LEU A 117 14.63 42.63 31.89
CA LEU A 117 15.95 43.10 32.32
C LEU A 117 15.99 43.44 33.81
N ARG A 118 14.95 44.08 34.34
CA ARG A 118 14.87 44.44 35.78
C ARG A 118 14.60 43.25 36.70
N SER A 119 14.10 42.14 36.16
CA SER A 119 13.85 40.91 36.90
C SER A 119 15.05 39.95 36.91
N LYS A 120 16.16 40.33 36.28
CA LYS A 120 17.44 39.62 36.33
C LYS A 120 18.38 40.34 37.28
#